data_AF-A0A3A8KU72-F1
#
_entry.id   AF-A0A3A8KU72-F1
#
_cell.length_a   1.000
_cell.length_b   1.000
_cell.length_c   1.000
_cell.angle_alpha   90.00
_cell.angle_beta   90.00
_cell.angle_gamma   90.00
#
_symmetry.space_group_name_H-M   'P 1'
#
loop_
_entity.id
_entity.type
_entity.pdbx_description
1 polymer ?
#
loop_
_entity_poly.entity_id
_entity_poly.type
_entity_poly.pdbx_seq_one_letter_code
_entity_poly.pdbx_strand_id
1 'polypeptide(L)'
;MRAKLTPLSALLAGIVGGALMAGCQTYDFEPVDPLAIAQTTKETVIAARKSKPDVMLLVDTSGSMTLPVNPELTVNGVRVCYLKDTQGRDYKCGEGTACDTSVCPTRWSELQGAMGPFLAESGKLVRFGLTTYPAPNTATTQTVALACAAATAGESVRLAIPTGLDSDEQLQAHATSLNAILQGIPNSGPNQPKGGTPTSGSVRFTGSLLTGDPEERDQIVLLLTDGLPNCNLENEYNGSQTECRCTLDDQCTAPLSPYYKRGCLDKNASVAAVEELKARKISTIVIGFGAETSAGDGPSVLNAMANAGGFARECKADVDCGAGDTCDLNAKRCGRAFYQAANREELAGALKNISEKLATTNPCFIGLDPSQLPSDNQLIVVYINGERTLQGPDTWTLGEGGVTFTGNACARLEASRPEAPVSVEVRAIRQL
;
A
#
# COMPACT_ATOMS: atom_id res chain seq x y z
N MET A 1 -48.65 -35.70 -2.27
CA MET A 1 -48.10 -36.05 -0.93
C MET A 1 -48.32 -34.85 0.00
N ARG A 2 -48.50 -35.10 1.32
CA ARG A 2 -48.66 -34.15 2.47
C ARG A 2 -48.67 -32.63 2.13
N ALA A 3 -49.80 -31.91 2.23
CA ALA A 3 -50.44 -31.44 3.48
C ALA A 3 -49.49 -30.58 4.35
N LYS A 4 -49.70 -29.26 4.44
CA LYS A 4 -50.54 -28.54 5.44
C LYS A 4 -50.75 -27.06 4.97
N LEU A 5 -51.82 -26.27 5.21
CA LEU A 5 -53.07 -26.35 6.01
C LEU A 5 -52.90 -26.43 7.54
N THR A 6 -53.52 -25.58 8.38
CA THR A 6 -54.83 -24.88 8.29
C THR A 6 -54.86 -23.55 9.10
N PRO A 7 -55.90 -22.69 8.94
CA PRO A 7 -56.20 -21.53 9.78
C PRO A 7 -57.17 -21.90 10.95
N LEU A 8 -57.61 -20.90 11.74
CA LEU A 8 -58.92 -20.85 12.43
C LEU A 8 -59.29 -19.34 12.58
N SER A 9 -60.48 -18.83 12.21
CA SER A 9 -61.83 -19.11 12.73
C SER A 9 -62.05 -18.51 14.15
N ALA A 10 -63.21 -17.96 14.55
CA ALA A 10 -64.54 -17.99 13.92
C ALA A 10 -65.55 -16.98 14.54
N LEU A 11 -66.56 -16.61 13.73
CA LEU A 11 -68.01 -16.48 14.02
C LEU A 11 -68.60 -15.58 15.16
N LEU A 12 -69.65 -14.87 14.73
CA LEU A 12 -71.00 -14.69 15.34
C LEU A 12 -71.31 -13.55 16.34
N ALA A 13 -72.05 -12.57 15.79
CA ALA A 13 -73.42 -12.17 16.15
C ALA A 13 -73.76 -11.58 17.53
N GLY A 14 -74.32 -10.36 17.52
CA GLY A 14 -75.08 -9.81 18.64
C GLY A 14 -75.71 -8.42 18.40
N ILE A 15 -77.05 -8.38 18.28
CA ILE A 15 -77.96 -7.31 18.75
C ILE A 15 -78.02 -5.96 17.98
N VAL A 16 -79.04 -5.87 17.13
CA VAL A 16 -80.09 -4.83 17.03
C VAL A 16 -79.88 -3.44 17.70
N GLY A 17 -80.05 -2.38 16.91
CA GLY A 17 -80.82 -1.18 17.34
C GLY A 17 -80.13 0.18 17.16
N GLY A 18 -80.78 1.09 16.43
CA GLY A 18 -80.42 2.52 16.41
C GLY A 18 -80.48 3.17 15.03
N ALA A 19 -81.61 3.80 14.69
CA ALA A 19 -81.70 4.66 13.52
C ALA A 19 -81.10 6.03 13.82
N LEU A 20 -80.06 6.44 13.07
CA LEU A 20 -79.60 7.83 13.03
C LEU A 20 -79.43 8.28 11.58
N MET A 21 -80.22 9.28 11.21
CA MET A 21 -80.10 10.00 9.95
C MET A 21 -78.82 10.86 10.00
N ALA A 22 -77.76 10.43 9.32
CA ALA A 22 -76.58 11.23 9.07
C ALA A 22 -76.47 11.49 7.55
N GLY A 23 -76.42 12.75 7.16
CA GLY A 23 -76.46 13.14 5.74
C GLY A 23 -75.21 12.72 4.99
N CYS A 24 -75.39 12.16 3.80
CA CYS A 24 -74.29 11.95 2.85
C CYS A 24 -73.79 13.31 2.34
N GLN A 25 -72.80 13.89 3.04
CA GLN A 25 -71.93 14.87 2.41
C GLN A 25 -71.04 14.12 1.42
N THR A 26 -71.33 14.26 0.13
CA THR A 26 -70.42 13.86 -0.95
C THR A 26 -69.22 14.78 -0.93
N TYR A 27 -68.15 14.35 -0.27
CA TYR A 27 -66.83 14.96 -0.41
C TYR A 27 -66.28 14.60 -1.78
N ASP A 28 -66.35 15.55 -2.70
CA ASP A 28 -65.68 15.46 -3.99
C ASP A 28 -64.18 15.73 -3.75
N PHE A 29 -63.42 14.66 -3.55
CA PHE A 29 -61.97 14.74 -3.52
C PHE A 29 -61.49 14.79 -4.96
N GLU A 30 -61.15 16.00 -5.45
CA GLU A 30 -60.29 16.12 -6.63
C GLU A 30 -59.08 15.19 -6.44
N PRO A 31 -58.74 14.34 -7.42
CA PRO A 31 -57.56 13.48 -7.33
C PRO A 31 -56.30 14.35 -7.29
N VAL A 32 -55.85 14.68 -6.08
CA VAL A 32 -54.53 15.25 -5.87
C VAL A 32 -53.55 14.12 -6.11
N ASP A 33 -52.93 14.08 -7.29
CA ASP A 33 -51.83 13.17 -7.57
C ASP A 33 -50.79 13.36 -6.45
N PRO A 34 -50.53 12.33 -5.62
CA PRO A 34 -49.51 12.46 -4.60
C PRO A 34 -48.17 12.50 -5.34
N LEU A 35 -47.59 13.70 -5.41
CA LEU A 35 -46.17 13.89 -5.70
C LEU A 35 -45.39 13.17 -4.60
N ALA A 36 -45.18 11.87 -4.81
CA ALA A 36 -44.42 11.00 -3.96
C ALA A 36 -42.97 11.46 -4.04
N ILE A 37 -42.58 12.35 -3.13
CA ILE A 37 -41.18 12.73 -2.93
C ILE A 37 -40.47 11.49 -2.38
N ALA A 38 -39.98 10.64 -3.30
CA ALA A 38 -39.15 9.49 -3.00
C ALA A 38 -37.76 9.96 -2.57
N GLN A 39 -37.68 10.51 -1.36
CA GLN A 39 -36.46 11.07 -0.80
C GLN A 39 -35.44 9.95 -0.55
N THR A 40 -34.55 9.73 -1.50
CA THR A 40 -33.42 8.83 -1.33
C THR A 40 -32.30 9.58 -0.61
N THR A 41 -32.36 9.61 0.72
CA THR A 41 -31.26 10.12 1.55
C THR A 41 -30.12 9.10 1.54
N LYS A 42 -29.01 9.39 0.84
CA LYS A 42 -27.78 8.60 1.01
C LYS A 42 -26.98 9.22 2.15
N GLU A 43 -27.01 8.56 3.30
CA GLU A 43 -26.19 8.92 4.45
C GLU A 43 -24.75 8.44 4.23
N THR A 44 -23.77 9.27 4.59
CA THR A 44 -22.37 8.87 4.59
C THR A 44 -21.70 9.52 5.80
N VAL A 45 -21.54 8.72 6.86
CA VAL A 45 -20.82 9.11 8.07
C VAL A 45 -19.33 8.91 7.80
N ILE A 46 -18.56 10.00 7.88
CA ILE A 46 -17.13 10.02 7.65
C ILE A 46 -16.49 10.51 8.95
N ALA A 47 -15.78 9.63 9.65
CA ALA A 47 -14.87 10.07 10.68
C ALA A 47 -13.85 11.02 10.02
N ALA A 48 -13.69 12.24 10.55
CA ALA A 48 -12.89 13.32 9.96
C ALA A 48 -11.45 12.93 9.62
N ARG A 49 -10.97 11.87 10.25
CA ARG A 49 -9.63 11.33 10.06
C ARG A 49 -9.71 9.81 10.17
N LYS A 50 -9.55 9.10 9.05
CA LYS A 50 -8.89 7.79 9.10
C LYS A 50 -7.52 8.02 9.72
N SER A 51 -7.16 7.20 10.70
CA SER A 51 -5.92 7.38 11.43
C SER A 51 -4.72 7.27 10.47
N LYS A 52 -3.64 8.03 10.70
CA LYS A 52 -2.43 8.02 9.84
C LYS A 52 -1.98 6.56 9.63
N PRO A 53 -1.75 6.09 8.39
CA PRO A 53 -1.57 4.66 8.15
C PRO A 53 -0.34 4.11 8.88
N ASP A 54 -0.43 2.85 9.30
CA ASP A 54 0.68 2.08 9.84
C ASP A 54 1.44 1.47 8.66
N VAL A 55 2.66 1.95 8.40
CA VAL A 55 3.46 1.57 7.22
C VAL A 55 4.73 0.86 7.66
N MET A 56 4.80 -0.46 7.47
CA MET A 56 6.03 -1.21 7.67
C MET A 56 6.86 -1.20 6.39
N LEU A 57 8.02 -0.54 6.42
CA LEU A 57 9.01 -0.64 5.36
C LEU A 57 9.65 -2.02 5.42
N LEU A 58 9.49 -2.81 4.37
CA LEU A 58 10.18 -4.09 4.17
C LEU A 58 11.28 -3.90 3.13
N VAL A 59 12.50 -3.74 3.62
CA VAL A 59 13.66 -3.36 2.80
C VAL A 59 14.51 -4.58 2.49
N ASP A 60 14.73 -4.82 1.21
CA ASP A 60 15.68 -5.80 0.70
C ASP A 60 17.11 -5.34 0.98
N THR A 61 17.86 -6.24 1.60
CA THR A 61 19.27 -6.13 1.99
C THR A 61 20.02 -7.41 1.59
N SER A 62 19.56 -8.08 0.53
CA SER A 62 20.28 -9.19 -0.12
C SER A 62 21.59 -8.71 -0.77
N GLY A 63 22.45 -9.66 -1.13
CA GLY A 63 23.72 -9.40 -1.80
C GLY A 63 23.55 -8.74 -3.17
N SER A 64 22.45 -9.02 -3.88
CA SER A 64 22.16 -8.37 -5.16
C SER A 64 21.89 -6.86 -5.00
N MET A 65 21.44 -6.39 -3.83
CA MET A 65 21.33 -4.95 -3.54
C MET A 65 22.69 -4.24 -3.49
N THR A 66 23.81 -4.96 -3.31
CA THR A 66 25.16 -4.35 -3.42
C THR A 66 25.64 -4.18 -4.86
N LEU A 67 24.92 -4.70 -5.85
CA LEU A 67 25.36 -4.62 -7.25
C LEU A 67 25.17 -3.19 -7.80
N PRO A 68 26.06 -2.74 -8.70
CA PRO A 68 25.90 -1.54 -9.50
C PRO A 68 24.53 -1.42 -10.16
N VAL A 69 23.90 -0.25 -10.05
CA VAL A 69 22.68 0.12 -10.79
C VAL A 69 22.94 0.13 -12.30
N ASN A 70 24.06 0.72 -12.71
CA ASN A 70 24.55 0.67 -14.08
C ASN A 70 25.96 0.06 -14.08
N PRO A 71 26.10 -1.25 -14.34
CA PRO A 71 27.40 -1.91 -14.41
C PRO A 71 28.33 -1.31 -15.47
N GLU A 72 27.77 -0.82 -16.59
CA GLU A 72 28.54 -0.26 -17.71
C GLU A 72 28.84 1.24 -17.55
N LEU A 73 28.60 1.80 -16.36
CA LEU A 73 28.91 3.19 -16.07
C LEU A 73 30.40 3.47 -16.32
N THR A 74 30.64 4.47 -17.19
CA THR A 74 31.97 4.85 -17.64
C THR A 74 32.23 6.31 -17.27
N VAL A 75 33.26 6.56 -16.46
CA VAL A 75 33.69 7.90 -16.06
C VAL A 75 35.09 8.13 -16.63
N ASN A 76 35.29 9.23 -17.36
CA ASN A 76 36.56 9.57 -18.03
C ASN A 76 37.14 8.41 -18.90
N GLY A 77 36.27 7.62 -19.52
CA GLY A 77 36.67 6.46 -20.34
C GLY A 77 36.97 5.17 -19.58
N VAL A 78 36.80 5.14 -18.26
CA VAL A 78 37.04 3.97 -17.40
C VAL A 78 35.71 3.41 -16.87
N ARG A 79 35.50 2.09 -16.98
CA ARG A 79 34.35 1.38 -16.40
C ARG A 79 34.50 1.31 -14.88
N VAL A 80 33.88 2.24 -14.15
CA VAL A 80 34.11 2.45 -12.70
C VAL A 80 33.52 1.37 -11.80
N CYS A 81 32.63 0.53 -12.34
CA CYS A 81 32.02 -0.60 -11.64
C CYS A 81 32.74 -1.94 -11.84
N TYR A 82 33.89 -1.92 -12.54
CA TYR A 82 34.72 -3.10 -12.79
C TYR A 82 36.07 -2.97 -12.09
N LEU A 83 36.42 -4.01 -11.35
CA LEU A 83 37.70 -4.19 -10.66
C LEU A 83 38.55 -5.19 -11.43
N LYS A 84 39.87 -5.19 -11.22
CA LYS A 84 40.78 -6.17 -11.82
C LYS A 84 41.22 -7.20 -10.80
N ASP A 85 41.17 -8.47 -11.18
CA ASP A 85 41.71 -9.56 -10.36
C ASP A 85 43.24 -9.63 -10.44
N THR A 86 43.85 -10.59 -9.74
CA THR A 86 45.31 -10.81 -9.75
C THR A 86 45.87 -11.22 -11.11
N GLN A 87 45.01 -11.56 -12.07
CA GLN A 87 45.36 -11.90 -13.46
C GLN A 87 45.05 -10.75 -14.43
N GLY A 88 44.60 -9.59 -13.92
CA GLY A 88 44.24 -8.42 -14.70
C GLY A 88 42.87 -8.49 -15.40
N ARG A 89 42.07 -9.51 -15.11
CA ARG A 89 40.73 -9.72 -15.69
C ARG A 89 39.72 -8.83 -14.98
N ASP A 90 38.84 -8.21 -15.76
CA ASP A 90 37.76 -7.37 -15.23
C ASP A 90 36.66 -8.24 -14.58
N TYR A 91 36.26 -7.89 -13.36
CA TYR A 91 35.09 -8.46 -12.68
C TYR A 91 34.25 -7.34 -12.05
N LYS A 92 32.93 -7.55 -11.97
CA LYS A 92 31.97 -6.56 -11.46
C LYS A 92 32.05 -6.50 -9.93
N CYS A 93 32.04 -5.29 -9.36
CA CYS A 93 31.94 -5.11 -7.90
C CYS A 93 30.54 -5.45 -7.36
N GLY A 94 30.45 -5.76 -6.06
CA GLY A 94 29.24 -6.23 -5.39
C GLY A 94 29.54 -6.89 -4.04
N GLU A 95 28.77 -7.91 -3.66
CA GLU A 95 28.79 -8.49 -2.31
C GLU A 95 30.18 -9.01 -1.92
N GLY A 96 30.81 -9.77 -2.83
CA GLY A 96 32.14 -10.35 -2.62
C GLY A 96 33.31 -9.35 -2.72
N THR A 97 33.10 -8.17 -3.32
CA THR A 97 34.10 -7.09 -3.35
C THR A 97 33.38 -5.75 -3.57
N ALA A 98 33.29 -4.95 -2.51
CA ALA A 98 32.46 -3.75 -2.49
C ALA A 98 32.82 -2.74 -3.60
N CYS A 99 31.79 -2.09 -4.13
CA CYS A 99 31.95 -0.97 -5.04
C CYS A 99 32.38 0.31 -4.31
N ASP A 100 33.16 1.15 -4.99
CA ASP A 100 33.29 2.55 -4.59
C ASP A 100 32.00 3.30 -4.97
N THR A 101 31.10 3.48 -4.01
CA THR A 101 29.80 4.12 -4.21
C THR A 101 29.89 5.61 -4.55
N SER A 102 31.07 6.24 -4.44
CA SER A 102 31.26 7.63 -4.87
C SER A 102 31.34 7.79 -6.39
N VAL A 103 31.69 6.72 -7.11
CA VAL A 103 31.79 6.70 -8.58
C VAL A 103 30.94 5.62 -9.24
N CYS A 104 30.63 4.53 -8.51
CA CYS A 104 29.79 3.43 -8.96
C CYS A 104 28.61 3.21 -8.00
N PRO A 105 27.48 3.89 -8.20
CA PRO A 105 26.30 3.73 -7.37
C PRO A 105 25.73 2.30 -7.41
N THR A 106 25.60 1.70 -6.24
CA THR A 106 24.95 0.40 -6.03
C THR A 106 23.46 0.58 -5.74
N ARG A 107 22.67 -0.48 -5.95
CA ARG A 107 21.23 -0.44 -5.65
C ARG A 107 20.95 0.01 -4.20
N TRP A 108 21.78 -0.47 -3.26
CA TRP A 108 21.74 -0.09 -1.86
C TRP A 108 22.05 1.40 -1.63
N SER A 109 23.14 1.91 -2.21
CA SER A 109 23.54 3.32 -2.03
C SER A 109 22.51 4.31 -2.58
N GLU A 110 21.83 3.94 -3.67
CA GLU A 110 20.79 4.76 -4.29
C GLU A 110 19.47 4.71 -3.50
N LEU A 111 19.11 3.54 -2.94
CA LEU A 111 18.00 3.40 -2.00
C LEU A 111 18.24 4.27 -0.75
N GLN A 112 19.43 4.20 -0.15
CA GLN A 112 19.82 5.08 0.95
C GLN A 112 19.70 6.56 0.58
N GLY A 113 20.17 6.94 -0.62
CA GLY A 113 20.08 8.31 -1.14
C GLY A 113 18.64 8.82 -1.32
N ALA A 114 17.71 7.98 -1.76
CA ALA A 114 16.31 8.36 -1.99
C ALA A 114 15.47 8.38 -0.69
N MET A 115 15.77 7.48 0.25
CA MET A 115 15.01 7.34 1.49
C MET A 115 15.18 8.52 2.46
N GLY A 116 16.32 9.22 2.41
CA GLY A 116 16.57 10.41 3.24
C GLY A 116 15.54 11.53 3.00
N PRO A 117 15.45 12.08 1.78
CA PRO A 117 14.43 13.08 1.42
C PRO A 117 13.00 12.57 1.63
N PHE A 118 12.69 11.33 1.25
CA PHE A 118 11.36 10.74 1.43
C PHE A 118 10.91 10.75 2.89
N LEU A 119 11.77 10.31 3.83
CA LEU A 119 11.46 10.31 5.26
C LEU A 119 11.45 11.71 5.86
N ALA A 120 12.18 12.67 5.30
CA ALA A 120 12.14 14.07 5.70
C ALA A 120 10.83 14.78 5.31
N GLU A 121 10.28 14.47 4.13
CA GLU A 121 9.02 15.06 3.63
C GLU A 121 7.78 14.31 4.13
N SER A 122 7.86 12.98 4.18
CA SER A 122 6.71 12.09 4.42
C SER A 122 6.63 11.56 5.85
N GLY A 123 7.68 11.77 6.66
CA GLY A 123 7.81 11.20 8.01
C GLY A 123 6.66 11.53 8.96
N LYS A 124 6.08 12.71 8.83
CA LYS A 124 4.90 13.16 9.60
C LYS A 124 3.56 12.57 9.13
N LEU A 125 3.47 12.06 7.90
CA LEU A 125 2.20 11.67 7.27
C LEU A 125 1.70 10.31 7.76
N VAL A 126 2.61 9.41 8.11
CA VAL A 126 2.33 7.99 8.40
C VAL A 126 3.16 7.52 9.59
N ARG A 127 2.76 6.40 10.20
CA ARG A 127 3.53 5.73 11.25
C ARG A 127 4.46 4.69 10.62
N PHE A 128 5.69 5.10 10.32
CA PHE A 128 6.68 4.17 9.75
C PHE A 128 7.24 3.19 10.79
N GLY A 129 7.43 1.93 10.38
CA GLY A 129 8.38 0.98 10.98
C GLY A 129 9.38 0.52 9.92
N LEU A 130 10.45 -0.14 10.34
CA LEU A 130 11.49 -0.67 9.45
C LEU A 130 11.83 -2.13 9.79
N THR A 131 11.68 -3.00 8.79
CA THR A 131 12.13 -4.38 8.78
C THR A 131 13.05 -4.62 7.57
N THR A 132 14.17 -5.31 7.77
CA THR A 132 15.10 -5.68 6.68
C THR A 132 15.11 -7.19 6.44
N TYR A 133 15.23 -7.63 5.19
CA TYR A 133 15.44 -9.04 4.84
C TYR A 133 16.60 -9.20 3.81
N PRO A 134 17.32 -10.33 3.75
CA PRO A 134 17.25 -11.49 4.64
C PRO A 134 17.59 -11.11 6.09
N ALA A 135 17.33 -12.03 7.04
CA ALA A 135 17.66 -11.78 8.44
C ALA A 135 19.17 -11.45 8.57
N PRO A 136 19.55 -10.44 9.38
CA PRO A 136 20.94 -10.04 9.50
C PRO A 136 21.83 -11.21 9.93
N ASN A 137 22.78 -11.56 9.08
CA ASN A 137 23.70 -12.66 9.36
C ASN A 137 24.92 -12.13 10.15
N THR A 138 24.85 -12.28 11.47
CA THR A 138 25.90 -11.95 12.44
C THR A 138 26.92 -13.08 12.66
N ALA A 139 26.78 -14.22 11.98
CA ALA A 139 27.70 -15.35 12.11
C ALA A 139 29.00 -15.12 11.32
N THR A 140 30.12 -15.59 11.88
CA THR A 140 31.45 -15.59 11.22
C THR A 140 31.54 -16.58 10.06
N THR A 141 30.71 -17.62 10.07
CA THR A 141 30.61 -18.63 8.99
C THR A 141 29.20 -18.62 8.44
N GLN A 142 29.03 -18.16 7.19
CA GLN A 142 27.74 -18.12 6.53
C GLN A 142 27.33 -19.52 6.04
N THR A 143 26.19 -20.00 6.50
CA THR A 143 25.53 -21.18 5.92
C THR A 143 24.46 -20.72 4.92
N VAL A 144 24.04 -21.59 3.98
CA VAL A 144 22.92 -21.27 3.07
C VAL A 144 21.63 -21.00 3.85
N ALA A 145 21.40 -21.69 4.97
CA ALA A 145 20.24 -21.43 5.83
C ALA A 145 20.25 -20.01 6.42
N LEU A 146 21.42 -19.49 6.80
CA LEU A 146 21.57 -18.11 7.27
C LEU A 146 21.50 -17.09 6.12
N ALA A 147 22.09 -17.39 4.97
CA ALA A 147 22.00 -16.55 3.77
C ALA A 147 20.58 -16.45 3.20
N CYS A 148 19.74 -17.46 3.47
CA CYS A 148 18.34 -17.56 3.04
C CYS A 148 17.33 -17.39 4.18
N ALA A 149 17.74 -16.88 5.33
CA ALA A 149 16.83 -16.66 6.44
C ALA A 149 15.87 -15.50 6.12
N ALA A 150 14.56 -15.78 6.12
CA ALA A 150 13.54 -14.73 6.03
C ALA A 150 13.61 -13.77 7.23
N ALA A 151 13.05 -12.56 7.09
CA ALA A 151 12.93 -11.64 8.21
C ALA A 151 12.25 -12.32 9.42
N THR A 152 12.75 -12.01 10.61
CA THR A 152 12.35 -12.64 11.87
C THR A 152 12.46 -11.67 13.05
N ALA A 153 11.88 -12.02 14.19
CA ALA A 153 11.94 -11.22 15.41
C ALA A 153 13.39 -11.02 15.88
N GLY A 154 13.67 -9.88 16.53
CA GLY A 154 15.03 -9.45 16.83
C GLY A 154 15.61 -8.66 15.65
N GLU A 155 16.80 -9.03 15.18
CA GLU A 155 17.66 -8.15 14.36
C GLU A 155 17.06 -7.70 13.02
N SER A 156 16.06 -8.41 12.46
CA SER A 156 15.38 -7.97 11.22
C SER A 156 14.48 -6.76 11.48
N VAL A 157 13.88 -6.66 12.67
CA VAL A 157 13.06 -5.51 13.08
C VAL A 157 13.98 -4.41 13.55
N ARG A 158 14.29 -3.48 12.65
CA ARG A 158 15.20 -2.36 12.90
C ARG A 158 14.54 -1.24 13.70
N LEU A 159 13.25 -1.01 13.45
CA LEU A 159 12.44 -0.04 14.18
C LEU A 159 10.97 -0.47 14.17
N ALA A 160 10.34 -0.55 15.34
CA ALA A 160 8.92 -0.88 15.44
C ALA A 160 8.04 0.33 15.12
N ILE A 161 6.83 0.09 14.59
CA ILE A 161 5.82 1.13 14.34
C ILE A 161 5.48 1.84 15.66
N PRO A 162 5.45 3.18 15.69
CA PRO A 162 5.20 3.94 16.91
C PRO A 162 3.70 4.02 17.23
N THR A 163 3.13 2.93 17.73
CA THR A 163 1.67 2.78 17.95
C THR A 163 1.04 3.79 18.92
N GLY A 164 1.86 4.49 19.73
CA GLY A 164 1.45 5.55 20.64
C GLY A 164 1.76 6.98 20.18
N LEU A 165 2.22 7.21 18.93
CA LEU A 165 2.52 8.55 18.39
C LEU A 165 1.61 8.88 17.21
N ASP A 166 1.04 10.09 17.17
CA ASP A 166 0.23 10.57 16.03
C ASP A 166 0.47 12.07 15.68
N SER A 167 1.15 12.84 16.53
CA SER A 167 1.54 14.23 16.19
C SER A 167 2.59 14.26 15.09
N ASP A 168 2.55 15.32 14.27
CA ASP A 168 3.44 15.49 13.12
C ASP A 168 4.91 15.57 13.57
N GLU A 169 5.17 16.25 14.69
CA GLU A 169 6.50 16.43 15.27
C GLU A 169 7.10 15.11 15.78
N GLN A 170 6.29 14.30 16.49
CA GLN A 170 6.72 13.01 17.01
C GLN A 170 6.98 12.00 15.89
N LEU A 171 6.11 11.95 14.88
CA LEU A 171 6.29 11.06 13.74
C LEU A 171 7.47 11.49 12.86
N GLN A 172 7.70 12.78 12.69
CA GLN A 172 8.88 13.28 11.97
C GLN A 172 10.19 12.97 12.72
N ALA A 173 10.21 13.06 14.06
CA ALA A 173 11.34 12.64 14.88
C ALA A 173 11.58 11.12 14.80
N HIS A 174 10.51 10.32 14.78
CA HIS A 174 10.59 8.87 14.59
C HIS A 174 11.13 8.50 13.20
N ALA A 175 10.63 9.14 12.13
CA ALA A 175 11.13 8.95 10.77
C ALA A 175 12.59 9.40 10.59
N THR A 176 13.03 10.44 11.32
CA THR A 176 14.43 10.85 11.38
C THR A 176 15.31 9.76 12.02
N SER A 177 14.79 9.10 13.05
CA SER A 177 15.46 7.98 13.73
C SER A 177 15.53 6.75 12.82
N LEU A 178 14.45 6.46 12.08
CA LEU A 178 14.40 5.43 11.05
C LEU A 178 15.46 5.67 9.97
N ASN A 179 15.54 6.91 9.44
CA ASN A 179 16.55 7.26 8.45
C ASN A 179 17.96 7.03 8.99
N ALA A 180 18.26 7.50 10.21
CA ALA A 180 19.57 7.28 10.83
C ALA A 180 19.96 5.78 10.93
N ILE A 181 19.00 4.90 11.23
CA ILE A 181 19.22 3.45 11.25
C ILE A 181 19.47 2.91 9.82
N LEU A 182 18.70 3.37 8.82
CA LEU A 182 18.86 2.94 7.43
C LEU A 182 20.19 3.40 6.82
N GLN A 183 20.62 4.64 7.07
CA GLN A 183 21.94 5.15 6.66
C GLN A 183 23.09 4.47 7.43
N GLY A 184 22.82 3.95 8.63
CA GLY A 184 23.80 3.21 9.45
C GLY A 184 24.14 1.80 8.95
N ILE A 185 23.37 1.25 8.00
CA ILE A 185 23.70 -0.01 7.33
C ILE A 185 24.81 0.27 6.30
N PRO A 186 26.00 -0.33 6.42
CA PRO A 186 27.14 0.05 5.59
C PRO A 186 27.02 -0.45 4.16
N ASN A 187 27.60 0.30 3.22
CA ASN A 187 27.72 -0.11 1.82
C ASN A 187 28.81 -1.18 1.59
N SER A 188 29.64 -1.44 2.59
CA SER A 188 30.78 -2.37 2.51
C SER A 188 31.14 -2.97 3.88
N GLY A 189 31.62 -4.22 3.88
CA GLY A 189 32.17 -4.88 5.06
C GLY A 189 31.12 -5.56 5.96
N PRO A 190 31.39 -5.70 7.27
CA PRO A 190 30.47 -6.35 8.20
C PRO A 190 29.10 -5.68 8.21
N ASN A 191 28.03 -6.48 8.19
CA ASN A 191 26.63 -6.03 8.18
C ASN A 191 26.18 -5.22 6.94
N GLN A 192 26.96 -5.21 5.85
CA GLN A 192 26.48 -4.80 4.54
C GLN A 192 25.30 -5.70 4.06
N PRO A 193 24.51 -5.27 3.06
CA PRO A 193 23.57 -6.14 2.36
C PRO A 193 24.24 -7.40 1.80
N LYS A 194 23.71 -8.58 2.11
CA LYS A 194 24.34 -9.89 1.80
C LYS A 194 23.34 -11.05 1.88
N GLY A 195 23.64 -12.15 1.19
CA GLY A 195 22.75 -13.32 1.10
C GLY A 195 21.69 -13.20 0.00
N GLY A 196 20.70 -14.09 0.00
CA GLY A 196 19.63 -14.11 -1.00
C GLY A 196 18.38 -13.36 -0.56
N THR A 197 17.28 -13.61 -1.27
CA THR A 197 16.09 -12.73 -1.31
C THR A 197 14.81 -13.48 -0.89
N PRO A 198 14.70 -13.93 0.39
CA PRO A 198 13.58 -14.75 0.91
C PRO A 198 12.29 -13.94 1.14
N THR A 199 11.75 -13.37 0.06
CA THR A 199 10.64 -12.40 0.07
C THR A 199 9.36 -13.00 0.64
N SER A 200 8.96 -14.19 0.20
CA SER A 200 7.71 -14.85 0.60
C SER A 200 7.60 -15.10 2.12
N GLY A 201 8.69 -15.50 2.77
CA GLY A 201 8.74 -15.62 4.24
C GLY A 201 8.77 -14.24 4.93
N SER A 202 9.51 -13.29 4.35
CA SER A 202 9.73 -11.96 4.94
C SER A 202 8.47 -11.09 4.90
N VAL A 203 7.67 -11.18 3.83
CA VAL A 203 6.36 -10.52 3.70
C VAL A 203 5.39 -11.05 4.78
N ARG A 204 5.30 -12.37 4.97
CA ARG A 204 4.47 -12.98 6.03
C ARG A 204 4.89 -12.53 7.42
N PHE A 205 6.19 -12.54 7.71
CA PHE A 205 6.71 -12.07 9.00
C PHE A 205 6.36 -10.59 9.23
N THR A 206 6.61 -9.73 8.25
CA THR A 206 6.34 -8.28 8.30
C THR A 206 4.87 -8.00 8.56
N GLY A 207 3.97 -8.74 7.91
CA GLY A 207 2.53 -8.66 8.17
C GLY A 207 2.12 -9.16 9.55
N SER A 208 2.97 -9.86 10.32
CA SER A 208 2.67 -10.21 11.72
C SER A 208 2.98 -9.06 12.70
N LEU A 209 3.76 -8.07 12.26
CA LEU A 209 4.08 -6.85 13.02
C LEU A 209 2.98 -5.77 12.91
N LEU A 210 2.09 -5.88 11.91
CA LEU A 210 0.90 -5.05 11.74
C LEU A 210 -0.26 -5.66 12.53
N THR A 211 -0.53 -5.08 13.71
CA THR A 211 -1.45 -5.64 14.73
C THR A 211 -2.59 -4.70 15.15
N GLY A 212 -2.63 -3.47 14.64
CA GLY A 212 -3.77 -2.55 14.84
C GLY A 212 -5.04 -3.02 14.13
N ASP A 213 -6.16 -2.33 14.36
CA ASP A 213 -7.41 -2.60 13.64
C ASP A 213 -7.38 -1.96 12.23
N PRO A 214 -7.51 -2.74 11.14
CA PRO A 214 -7.54 -2.20 9.78
C PRO A 214 -8.78 -1.34 9.47
N GLU A 215 -9.83 -1.37 10.30
CA GLU A 215 -10.96 -0.44 10.19
C GLU A 215 -10.64 0.95 10.75
N GLU A 216 -9.78 1.04 11.77
CA GLU A 216 -9.37 2.32 12.38
C GLU A 216 -8.22 3.00 11.61
N ARG A 217 -7.33 2.20 11.02
CA ARG A 217 -6.05 2.65 10.44
C ARG A 217 -5.62 1.75 9.30
N ASP A 218 -5.37 2.31 8.13
CA ASP A 218 -4.90 1.53 6.99
C ASP A 218 -3.52 0.91 7.30
N GLN A 219 -3.39 -0.39 7.06
CA GLN A 219 -2.17 -1.16 7.32
C GLN A 219 -1.47 -1.49 6.01
N ILE A 220 -0.17 -1.15 5.94
CA ILE A 220 0.56 -1.16 4.68
C ILE A 220 1.95 -1.77 4.87
N VAL A 221 2.31 -2.70 3.99
CA VAL A 221 3.70 -3.10 3.77
C VAL A 221 4.22 -2.35 2.54
N LEU A 222 5.29 -1.58 2.69
CA LEU A 222 6.01 -1.00 1.56
C LEU A 222 7.25 -1.87 1.29
N LEU A 223 7.18 -2.71 0.27
CA LEU A 223 8.25 -3.60 -0.15
C LEU A 223 9.19 -2.88 -1.11
N LEU A 224 10.47 -2.79 -0.77
CA LEU A 224 11.54 -2.27 -1.64
C LEU A 224 12.51 -3.42 -1.96
N THR A 225 12.60 -3.84 -3.22
CA THR A 225 13.39 -5.02 -3.66
C THR A 225 13.87 -4.87 -5.11
N ASP A 226 14.90 -5.62 -5.51
CA ASP A 226 15.30 -5.75 -6.93
C ASP A 226 14.45 -6.76 -7.72
N GLY A 227 13.49 -7.42 -7.06
CA GLY A 227 12.42 -8.17 -7.72
C GLY A 227 12.76 -9.59 -8.15
N LEU A 228 13.87 -10.15 -7.66
CA LEU A 228 14.29 -11.53 -7.91
C LEU A 228 14.17 -12.39 -6.64
N PRO A 229 12.96 -12.64 -6.10
CA PRO A 229 12.79 -13.43 -4.90
C PRO A 229 13.32 -14.85 -5.11
N ASN A 230 14.01 -15.37 -4.11
CA ASN A 230 14.60 -16.70 -4.12
C ASN A 230 14.66 -17.23 -2.68
N CYS A 231 15.59 -18.12 -2.37
CA CYS A 231 15.85 -18.65 -1.03
C CYS A 231 14.76 -19.51 -0.39
N ASN A 232 13.59 -19.66 -1.02
CA ASN A 232 12.54 -20.60 -0.59
C ASN A 232 13.01 -22.06 -0.74
N LEU A 233 12.99 -22.83 0.36
CA LEU A 233 13.29 -24.27 0.35
C LEU A 233 12.18 -25.08 -0.31
N GLU A 234 10.93 -24.64 -0.09
CA GLU A 234 9.71 -25.23 -0.59
C GLU A 234 9.30 -24.61 -1.94
N ASN A 235 10.27 -24.13 -2.73
CA ASN A 235 9.99 -23.75 -4.11
C ASN A 235 9.43 -24.99 -4.86
N GLU A 236 8.33 -24.78 -5.57
CA GLU A 236 7.67 -25.80 -6.40
C GLU A 236 8.57 -26.25 -7.55
N TYR A 237 9.45 -25.34 -8.00
CA TYR A 237 10.42 -25.58 -9.05
C TYR A 237 11.82 -25.87 -8.50
N ASN A 238 12.57 -26.68 -9.25
CA ASN A 238 13.97 -27.01 -8.98
C ASN A 238 14.78 -27.00 -10.29
N GLY A 239 16.11 -27.07 -10.19
CA GLY A 239 17.04 -26.90 -11.30
C GLY A 239 16.87 -27.81 -12.53
N SER A 240 16.14 -28.94 -12.44
CA SER A 240 15.84 -29.77 -13.62
C SER A 240 14.58 -29.36 -14.38
N GLN A 241 13.82 -28.37 -13.89
CA GLN A 241 12.58 -27.90 -14.49
C GLN A 241 12.79 -26.62 -15.28
N THR A 242 12.17 -26.52 -16.46
CA THR A 242 12.24 -25.37 -17.36
C THR A 242 11.64 -24.08 -16.77
N GLU A 243 10.85 -24.21 -15.72
CA GLU A 243 10.18 -23.17 -14.96
C GLU A 243 11.09 -22.58 -13.87
N CYS A 244 12.16 -23.30 -13.47
CA CYS A 244 13.20 -22.74 -12.62
C CYS A 244 14.02 -21.70 -13.41
N ARG A 245 13.64 -20.43 -13.25
CA ARG A 245 14.50 -19.29 -13.60
C ARG A 245 15.54 -19.15 -12.50
N CYS A 246 16.79 -19.53 -12.76
CA CYS A 246 17.83 -19.40 -11.74
C CYS A 246 18.20 -17.94 -11.53
N THR A 247 18.30 -17.54 -10.26
CA THR A 247 18.66 -16.18 -9.82
C THR A 247 20.08 -16.09 -9.23
N LEU A 248 20.81 -17.22 -9.19
CA LEU A 248 22.11 -17.38 -8.54
C LEU A 248 23.11 -18.06 -9.49
N ASP A 249 23.31 -17.48 -10.68
CA ASP A 249 24.15 -18.02 -11.76
C ASP A 249 23.86 -19.51 -12.04
N ASP A 250 24.88 -20.37 -12.14
CA ASP A 250 24.72 -21.81 -12.39
C ASP A 250 24.37 -22.62 -11.12
N GLN A 251 24.21 -21.99 -9.94
CA GLN A 251 24.04 -22.70 -8.66
C GLN A 251 22.75 -23.54 -8.56
N CYS A 252 21.76 -23.29 -9.43
CA CYS A 252 20.58 -24.13 -9.53
C CYS A 252 20.82 -25.45 -10.29
N THR A 253 21.87 -25.57 -11.11
CA THR A 253 21.99 -26.68 -12.08
C THR A 253 22.39 -28.02 -11.46
N ALA A 254 23.10 -28.01 -10.32
CA ALA A 254 23.62 -29.21 -9.69
C ALA A 254 22.64 -29.77 -8.62
N PRO A 255 22.16 -31.02 -8.72
CA PRO A 255 21.20 -31.61 -7.77
C PRO A 255 21.67 -31.67 -6.30
N LEU A 256 22.98 -31.65 -6.07
CA LEU A 256 23.59 -31.62 -4.73
C LEU A 256 23.83 -30.19 -4.21
N SER A 257 23.55 -29.16 -5.02
CA SER A 257 23.65 -27.77 -4.58
C SER A 257 22.57 -27.46 -3.53
N PRO A 258 22.92 -26.77 -2.43
CA PRO A 258 21.91 -26.26 -1.50
C PRO A 258 21.00 -25.20 -2.15
N TYR A 259 21.37 -24.69 -3.34
CA TYR A 259 20.58 -23.78 -4.16
C TYR A 259 19.77 -24.47 -5.27
N TYR A 260 19.78 -25.80 -5.39
CA TYR A 260 19.06 -26.53 -6.43
C TYR A 260 17.55 -26.23 -6.50
N LYS A 261 16.93 -25.92 -5.36
CA LYS A 261 15.60 -25.31 -5.26
C LYS A 261 15.66 -23.82 -4.93
N ARG A 262 16.46 -23.47 -3.92
CA ARG A 262 16.52 -22.11 -3.35
C ARG A 262 16.99 -21.04 -4.33
N GLY A 263 17.73 -21.37 -5.37
CA GLY A 263 18.16 -20.42 -6.39
C GLY A 263 17.10 -20.16 -7.47
N CYS A 264 16.06 -21.00 -7.58
CA CYS A 264 14.95 -20.77 -8.49
C CYS A 264 14.10 -19.58 -8.02
N LEU A 265 13.65 -18.76 -8.97
CA LEU A 265 12.77 -17.62 -8.76
C LEU A 265 11.48 -18.04 -8.01
N ASP A 266 11.26 -17.44 -6.84
CA ASP A 266 10.16 -17.75 -5.92
C ASP A 266 8.92 -16.88 -6.18
N LYS A 267 8.43 -16.88 -7.42
CA LYS A 267 7.29 -16.04 -7.84
C LYS A 267 6.02 -16.38 -7.06
N ASN A 268 5.59 -17.64 -7.11
CA ASN A 268 4.24 -18.02 -6.67
C ASN A 268 4.08 -17.93 -5.14
N ALA A 269 5.08 -18.34 -4.35
CA ALA A 269 5.00 -18.18 -2.90
C ALA A 269 5.10 -16.71 -2.45
N SER A 270 5.78 -15.84 -3.21
CA SER A 270 5.85 -14.40 -2.94
C SER A 270 4.54 -13.69 -3.27
N VAL A 271 3.86 -14.09 -4.35
CA VAL A 271 2.49 -13.63 -4.67
C VAL A 271 1.51 -14.10 -3.59
N ALA A 272 1.52 -15.39 -3.24
CA ALA A 272 0.64 -15.94 -2.19
C ALA A 272 0.82 -15.24 -0.84
N ALA A 273 2.07 -14.94 -0.43
CA ALA A 273 2.34 -14.18 0.79
C ALA A 273 1.68 -12.79 0.79
N VAL A 274 1.61 -12.13 -0.38
CA VAL A 274 0.97 -10.82 -0.54
C VAL A 274 -0.57 -10.94 -0.59
N GLU A 275 -1.10 -12.01 -1.18
CA GLU A 275 -2.54 -12.32 -1.13
C GLU A 275 -3.01 -12.61 0.31
N GLU A 276 -2.21 -13.32 1.10
CA GLU A 276 -2.43 -13.56 2.54
C GLU A 276 -2.50 -12.25 3.34
N LEU A 277 -1.66 -11.25 3.02
CA LEU A 277 -1.73 -9.92 3.64
C LEU A 277 -3.02 -9.20 3.26
N LYS A 278 -3.38 -9.19 1.97
CA LYS A 278 -4.62 -8.54 1.51
C LYS A 278 -5.87 -9.19 2.09
N ALA A 279 -5.88 -10.51 2.28
CA ALA A 279 -6.97 -11.22 2.95
C ALA A 279 -7.17 -10.75 4.41
N ARG A 280 -6.11 -10.21 5.03
CA ARG A 280 -6.12 -9.58 6.36
C ARG A 280 -6.33 -8.04 6.31
N LYS A 281 -6.72 -7.49 5.16
CA LYS A 281 -6.83 -6.03 4.89
C LYS A 281 -5.52 -5.25 5.02
N ILE A 282 -4.37 -5.92 4.91
CA ILE A 282 -3.05 -5.29 4.82
C ILE A 282 -2.71 -5.10 3.34
N SER A 283 -2.58 -3.86 2.89
CA SER A 283 -2.15 -3.54 1.53
C SER A 283 -0.64 -3.74 1.38
N THR A 284 -0.20 -4.18 0.20
CA THR A 284 1.23 -4.22 -0.15
C THR A 284 1.51 -3.30 -1.33
N ILE A 285 2.38 -2.32 -1.10
CA ILE A 285 2.95 -1.46 -2.13
C ILE A 285 4.29 -2.09 -2.55
N VAL A 286 4.45 -2.35 -3.84
CA VAL A 286 5.67 -2.97 -4.38
C VAL A 286 6.48 -1.93 -5.14
N ILE A 287 7.72 -1.69 -4.69
CA ILE A 287 8.75 -0.94 -5.40
C ILE A 287 9.79 -1.92 -5.93
N GLY A 288 9.98 -1.92 -7.25
CA GLY A 288 11.08 -2.60 -7.93
C GLY A 288 12.24 -1.63 -8.18
N PHE A 289 13.44 -1.98 -7.70
CA PHE A 289 14.61 -1.12 -7.81
C PHE A 289 15.78 -1.72 -8.60
N GLY A 290 16.25 -1.00 -9.62
CA GLY A 290 17.37 -1.37 -10.49
C GLY A 290 16.94 -1.71 -11.93
N ALA A 291 17.90 -1.76 -12.86
CA ALA A 291 17.62 -1.80 -14.30
C ALA A 291 16.91 -3.09 -14.75
N GLU A 292 17.24 -4.23 -14.15
CA GLU A 292 16.55 -5.52 -14.30
C GLU A 292 15.07 -5.51 -13.88
N THR A 293 14.60 -4.48 -13.17
CA THR A 293 13.15 -4.32 -12.93
C THR A 293 12.40 -3.74 -14.13
N SER A 294 13.10 -3.41 -15.23
CA SER A 294 12.52 -3.04 -16.52
C SER A 294 12.54 -4.16 -17.58
N ALA A 295 13.32 -5.23 -17.39
CA ALA A 295 13.48 -6.31 -18.37
C ALA A 295 13.86 -7.67 -17.72
N GLY A 296 13.44 -8.78 -18.32
CA GLY A 296 13.66 -10.12 -17.79
C GLY A 296 12.50 -10.61 -16.92
N ASP A 297 12.76 -11.51 -15.95
CA ASP A 297 11.70 -12.11 -15.14
C ASP A 297 11.19 -11.21 -14.00
N GLY A 298 12.01 -10.29 -13.48
CA GLY A 298 11.67 -9.39 -12.38
C GLY A 298 10.35 -8.62 -12.55
N PRO A 299 10.12 -7.92 -13.69
CA PRO A 299 8.85 -7.23 -13.97
C PRO A 299 7.61 -8.13 -13.84
N SER A 300 7.72 -9.41 -14.23
CA SER A 300 6.61 -10.39 -14.18
C SER A 300 6.26 -10.81 -12.76
N VAL A 301 7.26 -10.85 -11.86
CA VAL A 301 7.06 -11.12 -10.43
C VAL A 301 6.48 -9.90 -9.73
N LEU A 302 7.11 -8.74 -9.92
CA LEU A 302 6.72 -7.48 -9.28
C LEU A 302 5.29 -7.05 -9.68
N ASN A 303 4.92 -7.20 -10.96
CA ASN A 303 3.54 -6.96 -11.42
C ASN A 303 2.53 -7.91 -10.77
N ALA A 304 2.87 -9.20 -10.61
CA ALA A 304 1.97 -10.16 -9.98
C ALA A 304 1.76 -9.82 -8.50
N MET A 305 2.84 -9.50 -7.77
CA MET A 305 2.76 -9.07 -6.37
C MET A 305 1.98 -7.77 -6.20
N ALA A 306 2.20 -6.75 -7.06
CA ALA A 306 1.45 -5.49 -6.97
C ALA A 306 -0.05 -5.65 -7.26
N ASN A 307 -0.40 -6.47 -8.26
CA ASN A 307 -1.80 -6.78 -8.58
C ASN A 307 -2.51 -7.56 -7.47
N ALA A 308 -1.79 -8.49 -6.84
CA ALA A 308 -2.25 -9.22 -5.65
C ALA A 308 -2.41 -8.28 -4.45
N GLY A 309 -1.44 -7.40 -4.18
CA GLY A 309 -1.29 -6.62 -2.94
C GLY A 309 -2.28 -5.49 -2.70
N GLY A 310 -3.17 -5.19 -3.64
CA GLY A 310 -4.23 -4.20 -3.43
C GLY A 310 -3.80 -2.73 -3.49
N PHE A 311 -2.54 -2.44 -3.84
CA PHE A 311 -2.04 -1.08 -4.09
C PHE A 311 -1.32 -0.98 -5.46
N ALA A 312 -1.91 -1.60 -6.48
CA ALA A 312 -1.44 -1.50 -7.85
C ALA A 312 -1.50 -0.04 -8.36
N ARG A 313 -0.67 0.30 -9.35
CA ARG A 313 -0.75 1.58 -10.05
C ARG A 313 -2.03 1.66 -10.89
N GLU A 314 -2.96 2.48 -10.42
CA GLU A 314 -4.20 2.83 -11.12
C GLU A 314 -4.01 3.95 -12.14
N CYS A 315 -4.91 4.01 -13.14
CA CYS A 315 -4.91 5.00 -14.20
C CYS A 315 -6.32 5.29 -14.74
N LYS A 316 -6.47 6.45 -15.38
CA LYS A 316 -7.63 6.89 -16.16
C LYS A 316 -7.30 7.05 -17.64
N ALA A 317 -6.02 7.28 -17.98
CA ALA A 317 -5.48 7.32 -19.33
C ALA A 317 -3.99 6.91 -19.34
N ASP A 318 -3.43 6.63 -20.52
CA ASP A 318 -2.01 6.21 -20.67
C ASP A 318 -1.01 7.19 -20.04
N VAL A 319 -1.32 8.49 -20.03
CA VAL A 319 -0.47 9.53 -19.43
C VAL A 319 -0.22 9.32 -17.94
N ASP A 320 -1.16 8.70 -17.22
CA ASP A 320 -1.01 8.39 -15.78
C ASP A 320 0.01 7.27 -15.52
N CYS A 321 0.28 6.45 -16.55
CA CYS A 321 1.18 5.31 -16.47
C CYS A 321 2.65 5.67 -16.77
N GLY A 322 2.90 6.86 -17.30
CA GLY A 322 4.24 7.35 -17.62
C GLY A 322 4.83 6.70 -18.89
N ALA A 323 6.06 7.08 -19.21
CA ALA A 323 6.70 6.64 -20.46
C ALA A 323 6.86 5.11 -20.55
N GLY A 324 6.54 4.56 -21.72
CA GLY A 324 6.71 3.13 -22.04
C GLY A 324 5.68 2.19 -21.42
N ASP A 325 4.60 2.71 -20.86
CA ASP A 325 3.56 1.96 -20.13
C ASP A 325 2.17 2.42 -20.60
N THR A 326 1.16 1.56 -20.50
CA THR A 326 -0.20 1.84 -21.00
C THR A 326 -1.25 1.53 -19.94
N CYS A 327 -2.40 2.18 -20.06
CA CYS A 327 -3.53 2.02 -19.17
C CYS A 327 -4.51 0.99 -19.71
N ASP A 328 -4.73 -0.11 -18.97
CA ASP A 328 -5.93 -0.93 -19.18
C ASP A 328 -7.14 -0.16 -18.63
N LEU A 329 -7.88 0.49 -19.53
CA LEU A 329 -9.06 1.28 -19.21
C LEU A 329 -10.22 0.45 -18.60
N ASN A 330 -10.25 -0.87 -18.81
CA ASN A 330 -11.26 -1.75 -18.21
C ASN A 330 -10.88 -2.08 -16.76
N ALA A 331 -9.62 -2.41 -16.51
CA ALA A 331 -9.10 -2.67 -15.16
C ALA A 331 -8.81 -1.40 -14.36
N LYS A 332 -8.72 -0.23 -15.04
CA LYS A 332 -8.21 1.05 -14.54
C LYS A 332 -6.80 0.94 -13.93
N ARG A 333 -5.93 0.15 -14.56
CA ARG A 333 -4.58 -0.18 -14.07
C ARG A 333 -3.53 0.00 -15.16
N CYS A 334 -2.36 0.46 -14.75
CA CYS A 334 -1.19 0.47 -15.62
C CYS A 334 -0.69 -0.96 -15.87
N GLY A 335 -0.20 -1.22 -17.09
CA GLY A 335 0.44 -2.49 -17.45
C GLY A 335 1.60 -2.84 -16.51
N ARG A 336 2.35 -1.81 -16.08
CA ARG A 336 3.27 -1.88 -14.93
C ARG A 336 2.54 -1.47 -13.64
N ALA A 337 2.01 -2.46 -12.93
CA ALA A 337 1.25 -2.32 -11.69
C ALA A 337 2.13 -1.98 -10.47
N PHE A 338 3.42 -2.31 -10.47
CA PHE A 338 4.36 -1.92 -9.41
C PHE A 338 5.03 -0.58 -9.70
N TYR A 339 5.64 0.04 -8.69
CA TYR A 339 6.42 1.26 -8.86
C TYR A 339 7.86 0.89 -9.21
N GLN A 340 8.27 1.11 -10.47
CA GLN A 340 9.65 0.87 -10.91
C GLN A 340 10.49 2.13 -10.70
N ALA A 341 11.75 1.92 -10.30
CA ALA A 341 12.77 2.94 -10.31
C ALA A 341 14.14 2.35 -10.69
N ALA A 342 14.81 2.94 -11.66
CA ALA A 342 16.15 2.51 -12.08
C ALA A 342 17.26 3.16 -11.24
N ASN A 343 17.01 4.36 -10.70
CA ASN A 343 17.99 5.23 -10.02
C ASN A 343 17.33 5.99 -8.85
N ARG A 344 18.14 6.70 -8.07
CA ARG A 344 17.69 7.52 -6.93
C ARG A 344 16.59 8.52 -7.28
N GLU A 345 16.68 9.20 -8.43
CA GLU A 345 15.71 10.21 -8.86
C GLU A 345 14.33 9.58 -9.13
N GLU A 346 14.29 8.47 -9.86
CA GLU A 346 13.07 7.71 -10.11
C GLU A 346 12.50 7.13 -8.81
N LEU A 347 13.36 6.67 -7.89
CA LEU A 347 12.93 6.12 -6.60
C LEU A 347 12.33 7.21 -5.71
N ALA A 348 12.94 8.39 -5.66
CA ALA A 348 12.38 9.55 -4.97
C ALA A 348 11.03 9.97 -5.58
N GLY A 349 10.91 9.96 -6.91
CA GLY A 349 9.64 10.21 -7.61
C GLY A 349 8.56 9.18 -7.28
N ALA A 350 8.90 7.89 -7.29
CA ALA A 350 7.99 6.81 -6.91
C ALA A 350 7.52 6.93 -5.45
N LEU A 351 8.46 7.16 -4.52
CA LEU A 351 8.19 7.35 -3.10
C LEU A 351 7.33 8.58 -2.82
N LYS A 352 7.55 9.68 -3.56
CA LYS A 352 6.70 10.89 -3.51
C LYS A 352 5.28 10.61 -4.01
N ASN A 353 5.14 9.94 -5.16
CA ASN A 353 3.81 9.56 -5.68
C ASN A 353 3.05 8.65 -4.69
N ILE A 354 3.77 7.82 -3.94
CA ILE A 354 3.20 7.01 -2.86
C ILE A 354 2.81 7.88 -1.66
N SER A 355 3.67 8.78 -1.17
CA SER A 355 3.33 9.62 -0.02
C SER A 355 2.20 10.60 -0.30
N GLU A 356 2.10 11.14 -1.52
CA GLU A 356 0.95 11.93 -1.95
C GLU A 356 -0.35 11.12 -1.91
N LYS A 357 -0.36 9.87 -2.41
CA LYS A 357 -1.52 8.98 -2.27
C LYS A 357 -1.87 8.69 -0.80
N LEU A 358 -0.89 8.46 0.06
CA LEU A 358 -1.11 8.27 1.50
C LEU A 358 -1.55 9.57 2.21
N ALA A 359 -1.22 10.74 1.66
CA ALA A 359 -1.65 12.05 2.14
C ALA A 359 -3.05 12.47 1.65
N THR A 360 -3.61 11.85 0.59
CA THR A 360 -4.89 12.29 -0.02
C THR A 360 -6.13 12.16 0.87
N THR A 361 -6.01 11.68 2.10
CA THR A 361 -6.98 11.97 3.17
C THR A 361 -6.84 13.43 3.63
N ASN A 362 -7.15 14.39 2.74
CA ASN A 362 -7.33 15.79 3.15
C ASN A 362 -8.53 15.82 4.12
N PRO A 363 -8.32 16.09 5.43
CA PRO A 363 -9.40 16.04 6.41
C PRO A 363 -10.44 17.13 6.16
N CYS A 364 -10.08 18.15 5.37
CA CYS A 364 -10.93 19.26 4.96
C CYS A 364 -11.58 19.05 3.58
N PHE A 365 -11.55 17.84 2.99
CA PHE A 365 -12.30 17.54 1.77
C PHE A 365 -12.98 16.18 1.82
N ILE A 366 -14.30 16.19 1.65
CA ILE A 366 -15.14 14.99 1.50
C ILE A 366 -15.55 14.88 0.04
N GLY A 367 -14.93 13.93 -0.67
CA GLY A 367 -15.32 13.58 -2.02
C GLY A 367 -16.72 12.96 -2.07
N LEU A 368 -17.50 13.35 -3.07
CA LEU A 368 -18.80 12.76 -3.39
C LEU A 368 -18.74 12.22 -4.82
N ASP A 369 -19.26 11.01 -5.05
CA ASP A 369 -19.47 10.52 -6.42
C ASP A 369 -20.32 11.53 -7.22
N PRO A 370 -20.19 11.60 -8.56
CA PRO A 370 -21.14 12.33 -9.40
C PRO A 370 -22.60 11.85 -9.21
N SER A 371 -22.78 10.59 -8.79
CA SER A 371 -24.06 10.00 -8.40
C SER A 371 -24.50 10.32 -6.95
N GLN A 372 -23.78 11.19 -6.24
CA GLN A 372 -24.11 11.71 -4.91
C GLN A 372 -24.33 13.23 -4.87
N LEU A 373 -23.66 14.00 -5.73
CA LEU A 373 -23.81 15.47 -5.78
C LEU A 373 -25.28 15.88 -5.93
N PRO A 374 -25.83 16.80 -5.13
CA PRO A 374 -27.19 17.28 -5.31
C PRO A 374 -27.32 18.21 -6.53
N SER A 375 -28.53 18.37 -7.03
CA SER A 375 -28.85 19.34 -8.10
C SER A 375 -28.87 20.80 -7.63
N ASP A 376 -28.98 21.04 -6.33
CA ASP A 376 -28.94 22.36 -5.68
C ASP A 376 -28.11 22.26 -4.39
N ASN A 377 -27.25 23.26 -4.14
CA ASN A 377 -26.44 23.35 -2.94
C ASN A 377 -27.27 23.40 -1.64
N GLN A 378 -28.53 23.85 -1.68
CA GLN A 378 -29.43 23.85 -0.51
C GLN A 378 -29.84 22.43 -0.06
N LEU A 379 -29.69 21.43 -0.92
CA LEU A 379 -30.04 20.04 -0.65
C LEU A 379 -28.91 19.24 0.03
N ILE A 380 -27.79 19.89 0.37
CA ILE A 380 -26.74 19.28 1.19
C ILE A 380 -26.81 19.76 2.64
N VAL A 381 -26.65 18.83 3.58
CA VAL A 381 -26.60 19.12 5.02
C VAL A 381 -25.36 18.47 5.60
N VAL A 382 -24.54 19.28 6.27
CA VAL A 382 -23.30 18.83 6.91
C VAL A 382 -23.45 18.94 8.42
N TYR A 383 -23.05 17.89 9.14
CA TYR A 383 -22.94 17.89 10.59
C TYR A 383 -21.48 17.67 10.99
N ILE A 384 -21.05 18.35 12.05
CA ILE A 384 -19.74 18.14 12.68
C ILE A 384 -20.01 17.82 14.15
N ASN A 385 -19.58 16.65 14.65
CA ASN A 385 -19.91 16.13 15.97
C ASN A 385 -21.44 16.07 16.25
N GLY A 386 -22.24 15.81 15.22
CA GLY A 386 -23.70 15.82 15.30
C GLY A 386 -24.36 17.20 15.29
N GLU A 387 -23.58 18.29 15.29
CA GLU A 387 -24.10 19.66 15.17
C GLU A 387 -24.20 20.09 13.70
N ARG A 388 -25.41 20.49 13.26
CA ARG A 388 -25.64 20.98 11.89
C ARG A 388 -24.83 22.25 11.66
N THR A 389 -23.88 22.19 10.73
CA THR A 389 -23.00 23.30 10.37
C THR A 389 -23.49 23.95 9.08
N LEU A 390 -23.72 25.27 9.09
CA LEU A 390 -24.13 26.02 7.89
C LEU A 390 -22.94 26.26 6.95
N GLN A 391 -23.22 26.37 5.65
CA GLN A 391 -22.22 26.74 4.63
C GLN A 391 -21.68 28.16 4.91
N GLY A 392 -20.38 28.37 4.72
CA GLY A 392 -19.74 29.63 5.05
C GLY A 392 -18.22 29.63 4.91
N PRO A 393 -17.57 30.81 4.95
CA PRO A 393 -16.13 30.96 4.71
C PRO A 393 -15.23 30.34 5.80
N ASP A 394 -15.80 30.07 6.98
CA ASP A 394 -15.10 29.51 8.15
C ASP A 394 -15.60 28.08 8.51
N THR A 395 -16.40 27.49 7.61
CA THR A 395 -17.06 26.20 7.82
C THR A 395 -16.86 25.25 6.64
N TRP A 396 -17.67 25.36 5.60
CA TRP A 396 -17.58 24.52 4.41
C TRP A 396 -18.26 25.15 3.19
N THR A 397 -17.93 24.61 2.02
CA THR A 397 -18.50 24.92 0.71
C THR A 397 -18.68 23.64 -0.11
N LEU A 398 -19.70 23.57 -0.97
CA LEU A 398 -19.86 22.49 -1.95
C LEU A 398 -19.23 22.92 -3.29
N GLY A 399 -18.32 22.09 -3.82
CA GLY A 399 -17.71 22.24 -5.14
C GLY A 399 -17.99 21.03 -6.05
N GLU A 400 -17.46 21.06 -7.27
CA GLU A 400 -17.74 20.05 -8.32
C GLU A 400 -17.39 18.60 -7.94
N GLY A 401 -16.53 18.39 -6.95
CA GLY A 401 -16.13 17.06 -6.47
C GLY A 401 -16.65 16.67 -5.07
N GLY A 402 -17.35 17.56 -4.35
CA GLY A 402 -17.79 17.31 -2.98
C GLY A 402 -17.62 18.50 -2.03
N VAL A 403 -17.63 18.21 -0.72
CA VAL A 403 -17.63 19.22 0.35
C VAL A 403 -16.21 19.57 0.78
N THR A 404 -15.85 20.85 0.66
CA THR A 404 -14.57 21.39 1.15
C THR A 404 -14.82 22.17 2.43
N PHE A 405 -14.15 21.81 3.52
CA PHE A 405 -14.14 22.55 4.77
C PHE A 405 -13.07 23.65 4.75
N THR A 406 -13.34 24.76 5.42
CA THR A 406 -12.45 25.92 5.46
C THR A 406 -12.34 26.47 6.89
N GLY A 407 -11.33 27.32 7.14
CA GLY A 407 -11.17 28.03 8.40
C GLY A 407 -11.17 27.14 9.65
N ASN A 408 -11.90 27.55 10.68
CA ASN A 408 -11.99 26.86 11.96
C ASN A 408 -12.57 25.45 11.86
N ALA A 409 -13.49 25.17 10.93
CA ALA A 409 -13.95 23.81 10.71
C ALA A 409 -12.83 22.93 10.14
N CYS A 410 -12.10 23.41 9.13
CA CYS A 410 -10.92 22.69 8.62
C CYS A 410 -9.88 22.44 9.73
N ALA A 411 -9.53 23.48 10.50
CA ALA A 411 -8.60 23.35 11.62
C ALA A 411 -9.06 22.35 12.70
N ARG A 412 -10.37 22.23 12.97
CA ARG A 412 -10.93 21.20 13.86
C ARG A 412 -10.75 19.78 13.29
N LEU A 413 -10.89 19.61 11.97
CA LEU A 413 -10.72 18.32 11.29
C LEU A 413 -9.24 17.91 11.23
N GLU A 414 -8.34 18.86 10.96
CA GLU A 414 -6.88 18.68 11.06
C GLU A 414 -6.41 18.37 12.49
N ALA A 415 -7.07 18.96 13.49
CA ALA A 415 -6.83 18.69 14.91
C ALA A 415 -7.43 17.35 15.39
N SER A 416 -8.29 16.69 14.61
CA SER A 416 -8.91 15.41 14.99
C SER A 416 -7.85 14.31 15.23
N ARG A 417 -8.09 13.47 16.25
CA ARG A 417 -7.23 12.34 16.62
C ARG A 417 -8.08 11.09 16.86
N PRO A 418 -7.55 9.86 16.77
CA PRO A 418 -8.33 8.65 17.06
C PRO A 418 -8.91 8.63 18.49
N GLU A 419 -8.16 9.14 19.47
CA GLU A 419 -8.58 9.31 20.86
C GLU A 419 -9.56 10.47 21.11
N ALA A 420 -9.73 11.36 20.13
CA ALA A 420 -10.65 12.50 20.16
C ALA A 420 -11.23 12.73 18.74
N PRO A 421 -12.05 11.79 18.24
CA PRO A 421 -12.48 11.80 16.85
C PRO A 421 -13.50 12.91 16.62
N VAL A 422 -13.32 13.66 15.53
CA VAL A 422 -14.37 14.52 14.99
C VAL A 422 -15.20 13.69 14.02
N SER A 423 -16.51 13.59 14.24
CA SER A 423 -17.40 12.96 13.26
C SER A 423 -17.89 14.00 12.27
N VAL A 424 -17.87 13.67 10.99
CA VAL A 424 -18.50 14.46 9.94
C VAL A 424 -19.57 13.63 9.28
N GLU A 425 -20.73 14.22 9.07
CA GLU A 425 -21.82 13.58 8.35
C GLU A 425 -22.26 14.48 7.21
N VAL A 426 -22.23 13.95 5.99
CA VAL A 426 -22.72 14.67 4.80
C VAL A 426 -23.95 13.94 4.29
N ARG A 427 -25.10 14.62 4.34
CA ARG A 427 -26.37 14.15 3.77
C ARG A 427 -26.65 14.95 2.52
N ALA A 428 -26.73 14.28 1.37
CA ALA A 428 -27.22 14.88 0.14
C ALA A 428 -28.65 14.39 -0.14
N ILE A 429 -29.57 15.33 -0.36
CA ILE A 429 -30.95 15.07 -0.76
C ILE A 429 -31.04 15.19 -2.27
N ARG A 430 -31.80 14.29 -2.90
CA ARG A 430 -32.09 14.30 -4.34
C ARG A 430 -33.59 14.19 -4.57
N GLN A 431 -34.09 14.95 -5.54
CA GLN A 431 -35.28 14.56 -6.28
C GLN A 431 -34.86 13.49 -7.31
N LEU A 432 -35.67 12.46 -7.47
CA LEU A 432 -35.59 11.46 -8.54
C LEU A 432 -36.46 11.89 -9.72
#